data_AF-A0A2L0BTI7-F1
#
_entry.id   AF-A0A2L0BTI7-F1
#
_cell.length_a   1.000
_cell.length_b   1.000
_cell.length_c   1.000
_cell.angle_alpha   90.00
_cell.angle_beta   90.00
_cell.angle_gamma   90.00
#
_symmetry.space_group_name_H-M   'P 1'
#
loop_
_entity.id
_entity.type
_entity.pdbx_description
1 polymer ?
#
loop_
_entity_poly.entity_id
_entity_poly.type
_entity_poly.pdbx_seq_one_letter_code
_entity_poly.pdbx_strand_id
1 'polypeptide(L)'
;MSRRAFDVAATTKGVKVFLNGTRLPIKNFKDYIDLYLRDIVDDTGNSQKVIHENSGERWEIALTISDKGFQQVSFVNSIATTKGGRHVDYVTDMIIKQLIEVLKKKNKGGVNIKPFQVKNHMWIFVNCLIVNPTFDSQTKENMTLQSKNFGSKCILSEKFISATIKSGIVESVLSWAKFKAQNELSKTSGKKQAKLKGIPKLEDANEAGTKNALKCTLILTEGDSAKSLAVSGLGVIGRDYYGVFPLRGKLLNVREATHKQILENAEINNLIKILGLQYKKKYNSEDDMKTLRYGKVMIMT
;
A
#
# COMPACT_ATOMS: atom_id res chain seq x y z
N MET A 1 -30.34 21.06 5.38
CA MET A 1 -31.45 20.59 6.25
C MET A 1 -32.04 19.25 5.80
N SER A 2 -32.20 18.98 4.50
CA SER A 2 -32.75 17.71 3.98
C SER A 2 -32.01 16.45 4.46
N ARG A 3 -30.67 16.41 4.35
CA ARG A 3 -29.85 15.25 4.76
C ARG A 3 -30.15 14.78 6.19
N ARG A 4 -30.33 15.71 7.13
CA ARG A 4 -30.56 15.36 8.53
C ARG A 4 -31.87 14.59 8.74
N ALA A 5 -32.90 14.87 7.95
CA ALA A 5 -34.15 14.11 8.00
C ALA A 5 -33.94 12.64 7.56
N PHE A 6 -33.10 12.41 6.56
CA PHE A 6 -32.70 11.06 6.14
C PHE A 6 -31.87 10.35 7.22
N ASP A 7 -30.93 11.05 7.85
CA ASP A 7 -30.13 10.50 8.94
C ASP A 7 -31.03 10.01 10.09
N VAL A 8 -32.01 10.81 10.51
CA VAL A 8 -32.96 10.45 11.57
C VAL A 8 -33.82 9.25 11.15
N ALA A 9 -34.31 9.22 9.90
CA ALA A 9 -35.07 8.09 9.37
C ALA A 9 -34.26 6.79 9.39
N ALA A 10 -32.95 6.88 9.16
CA ALA A 10 -32.05 5.74 9.14
C ALA A 10 -31.68 5.23 10.54
N THR A 11 -31.48 6.13 11.49
CA THR A 11 -30.89 5.80 12.80
C THR A 11 -31.94 5.51 13.88
N THR A 12 -33.19 5.94 13.68
CA THR A 12 -34.28 5.75 14.63
C THR A 12 -35.23 4.63 14.18
N LYS A 13 -35.00 3.42 14.71
CA LYS A 13 -35.82 2.24 14.42
C LYS A 13 -37.29 2.48 14.79
N GLY A 14 -38.21 2.15 13.88
CA GLY A 14 -39.66 2.24 14.09
C GLY A 14 -40.31 3.59 13.85
N VAL A 15 -39.54 4.64 13.50
CA VAL A 15 -40.08 5.99 13.26
C VAL A 15 -40.27 6.27 11.77
N LYS A 16 -41.41 6.87 11.40
CA LYS A 16 -41.68 7.34 10.04
C LYS A 16 -41.37 8.83 9.96
N VAL A 17 -40.43 9.21 9.09
CA VAL A 17 -40.03 10.61 8.90
C VAL A 17 -40.66 11.17 7.64
N PHE A 18 -41.20 12.39 7.74
CA PHE A 18 -41.75 13.16 6.63
C PHE A 18 -40.95 14.44 6.46
N LEU A 19 -40.59 14.77 5.22
CA LEU A 19 -39.95 16.03 4.86
C LEU A 19 -40.89 16.75 3.89
N ASN A 20 -41.37 17.94 4.28
CA ASN A 20 -42.33 18.74 3.51
C ASN A 20 -43.58 17.94 3.09
N GLY A 21 -44.18 17.21 4.04
CA GLY A 21 -45.37 16.38 3.79
C GLY A 21 -45.11 15.07 3.04
N THR A 22 -43.89 14.84 2.52
CA THR A 22 -43.55 13.62 1.79
C THR A 22 -42.81 12.63 2.70
N ARG A 23 -43.26 11.38 2.76
CA ARG A 23 -42.60 10.33 3.53
C ARG A 23 -41.25 9.98 2.91
N LEU A 24 -40.19 9.97 3.72
CA LEU A 24 -38.86 9.56 3.25
C LEU A 24 -38.82 8.04 2.97
N PRO A 25 -38.22 7.59 1.85
CA PRO A 25 -38.18 6.19 1.44
C PRO A 25 -37.07 5.39 2.15
N ILE A 26 -36.80 5.69 3.42
CA ILE A 26 -35.77 5.02 4.25
C ILE A 26 -36.47 4.32 5.40
N LYS A 27 -36.37 2.98 5.43
CA LYS A 27 -37.02 2.15 6.46
C LYS A 27 -36.04 1.70 7.54
N ASN A 28 -34.76 1.59 7.19
CA ASN A 28 -33.72 1.06 8.06
C ASN A 28 -32.35 1.66 7.67
N PHE A 29 -31.33 1.37 8.47
CA PHE A 29 -29.98 1.89 8.25
C PHE A 29 -29.33 1.36 6.97
N LYS A 30 -29.67 0.14 6.53
CA LYS A 30 -29.18 -0.42 5.26
C LYS A 30 -29.69 0.36 4.04
N ASP A 31 -30.98 0.72 4.00
CA ASP A 31 -31.54 1.55 2.93
C ASP A 31 -30.81 2.89 2.82
N TYR A 32 -30.37 3.44 3.96
CA TYR A 32 -29.59 4.67 4.01
C TYR A 32 -28.16 4.49 3.50
N ILE A 33 -27.51 3.36 3.83
CA ILE A 33 -26.19 3.02 3.27
C ILE A 33 -26.27 2.88 1.74
N ASP A 34 -27.34 2.27 1.23
CA ASP A 34 -27.54 2.11 -0.21
C ASP A 34 -27.63 3.47 -0.95
N LEU A 35 -28.05 4.56 -0.28
CA LEU A 35 -28.01 5.90 -0.85
C LEU A 35 -26.58 6.42 -1.10
N TYR A 36 -25.62 6.05 -0.24
CA TYR A 36 -24.21 6.46 -0.42
C TYR A 36 -23.53 5.73 -1.57
N LEU A 37 -24.02 4.53 -1.88
CA LEU A 37 -23.34 3.59 -2.78
C LEU A 37 -24.06 3.42 -4.11
N ARG A 38 -25.23 4.05 -4.28
CA ARG A 38 -26.05 3.98 -5.49
C ARG A 38 -25.26 4.23 -6.77
N ASP A 39 -24.39 5.24 -6.73
CA ASP A 39 -23.61 5.69 -7.89
C ASP A 39 -22.17 5.15 -7.87
N ILE A 40 -21.88 4.21 -6.96
CA ILE A 40 -20.55 3.63 -6.79
C ILE A 40 -20.59 2.19 -7.30
N VAL A 41 -19.95 1.99 -8.44
CA VAL A 41 -19.76 0.69 -9.06
C VAL A 41 -18.34 0.20 -8.83
N ASP A 42 -18.19 -1.12 -8.74
CA ASP A 42 -16.89 -1.77 -8.73
C ASP A 42 -16.29 -1.83 -10.14
N ASP A 43 -15.06 -2.35 -10.25
CA ASP A 43 -14.31 -2.49 -11.51
C ASP A 43 -15.04 -3.36 -12.56
N THR A 44 -16.07 -4.12 -12.14
CA THR A 44 -16.89 -4.97 -13.01
C THR A 44 -18.23 -4.33 -13.40
N GLY A 45 -18.46 -3.08 -12.99
CA GLY A 45 -19.70 -2.35 -13.24
C GLY A 45 -20.86 -2.77 -12.33
N ASN A 46 -20.60 -3.62 -11.32
CA ASN A 46 -21.61 -4.03 -10.35
C ASN A 46 -21.68 -3.05 -9.18
N SER A 47 -22.84 -2.95 -8.53
CA SER A 47 -22.96 -2.15 -7.31
C SER A 47 -21.97 -2.62 -6.26
N GLN A 48 -21.29 -1.66 -5.65
CA GLN A 48 -20.28 -1.92 -4.64
C GLN A 48 -20.83 -2.78 -3.49
N LYS A 49 -20.16 -3.90 -3.22
CA LYS A 49 -20.58 -4.85 -2.18
C LYS A 49 -20.48 -4.21 -0.79
N VAL A 50 -21.58 -4.29 -0.04
CA VAL A 50 -21.66 -3.91 1.37
C VAL A 50 -21.80 -5.14 2.24
N ILE A 51 -21.05 -5.17 3.33
CA ILE A 51 -21.19 -6.18 4.36
C ILE A 51 -21.86 -5.49 5.53
N HIS A 52 -23.07 -5.91 5.88
CA HIS A 52 -23.88 -5.32 6.94
C HIS A 52 -24.16 -6.36 8.02
N GLU A 53 -24.12 -5.92 9.28
CA GLU A 53 -24.41 -6.74 10.44
C GLU A 53 -25.08 -5.93 11.56
N ASN A 54 -26.12 -6.50 12.14
CA ASN A 54 -26.65 -6.08 13.43
C ASN A 54 -25.92 -6.87 14.54
N SER A 55 -25.09 -6.19 15.32
CA SER A 55 -24.33 -6.76 16.43
C SER A 55 -25.08 -6.50 17.74
N GLY A 56 -26.12 -7.32 17.97
CA GLY A 56 -27.07 -7.11 19.07
C GLY A 56 -27.99 -5.91 18.83
N GLU A 57 -28.58 -5.38 19.91
CA GLU A 57 -29.60 -4.32 19.82
C GLU A 57 -29.00 -2.92 19.67
N ARG A 58 -27.76 -2.72 20.12
CA ARG A 58 -27.13 -1.40 20.26
C ARG A 58 -26.08 -1.08 19.21
N TRP A 59 -25.73 -2.01 18.32
CA TRP A 59 -24.72 -1.80 17.30
C TRP A 59 -25.20 -2.32 15.95
N GLU A 60 -25.14 -1.46 14.94
CA GLU A 60 -25.41 -1.81 13.56
C GLU A 60 -24.26 -1.28 12.71
N ILE A 61 -23.54 -2.20 12.07
CA ILE A 61 -22.27 -1.95 11.40
C ILE A 61 -22.41 -2.30 9.93
N ALA A 62 -21.87 -1.46 9.05
CA ALA A 62 -21.60 -1.86 7.69
C ALA A 62 -20.19 -1.48 7.24
N LEU A 63 -19.67 -2.24 6.30
CA LEU A 63 -18.33 -2.05 5.74
C LEU A 63 -18.37 -2.25 4.23
N THR A 64 -17.67 -1.37 3.53
CA THR A 64 -17.28 -1.57 2.13
C THR A 64 -15.85 -1.09 1.91
N ILE A 65 -15.28 -1.42 0.75
CA ILE A 65 -13.95 -0.95 0.34
C ILE A 65 -13.99 0.55 0.03
N SER A 66 -12.88 1.25 0.25
CA SER A 66 -12.73 2.66 -0.12
C SER A 66 -11.54 2.85 -1.07
N ASP A 67 -11.74 3.66 -2.10
CA ASP A 67 -10.73 4.14 -3.05
C ASP A 67 -10.14 5.51 -2.67
N LYS A 68 -10.84 6.27 -1.80
CA LYS A 68 -10.52 7.67 -1.43
C LYS A 68 -9.90 7.82 -0.04
N GLY A 69 -9.24 6.78 0.47
CA GLY A 69 -8.74 6.75 1.84
C GLY A 69 -9.82 6.33 2.85
N PHE A 70 -9.53 6.46 4.14
CA PHE A 70 -10.49 6.05 5.18
C PHE A 70 -11.74 6.94 5.15
N GLN A 71 -12.91 6.32 5.03
CA GLN A 71 -14.19 7.00 5.07
C GLN A 71 -15.05 6.43 6.20
N GLN A 72 -15.84 7.29 6.85
CA GLN A 72 -16.75 6.86 7.90
C GLN A 72 -18.05 7.66 7.88
N VAL A 73 -19.15 6.98 8.15
CA VAL A 73 -20.45 7.60 8.44
C VAL A 73 -20.96 6.99 9.73
N SER A 74 -20.98 7.77 10.81
CA SER A 74 -21.32 7.23 12.13
C SER A 74 -22.33 8.07 12.88
N PHE A 75 -23.10 7.37 13.72
CA PHE A 75 -24.14 7.90 14.56
C PHE A 75 -24.07 7.31 15.96
N VAL A 76 -24.09 8.18 16.97
CA VAL A 76 -24.19 7.82 18.39
C VAL A 76 -25.50 8.36 18.91
N ASN A 77 -26.43 7.49 19.32
CA ASN A 77 -27.76 7.88 19.78
C ASN A 77 -28.48 8.80 18.77
N SER A 78 -28.43 8.44 17.47
CA SER A 78 -28.94 9.24 16.34
C SER A 78 -28.26 10.61 16.11
N ILE A 79 -27.19 10.94 16.84
CA ILE A 79 -26.37 12.14 16.62
C ILE A 79 -25.29 11.80 15.60
N ALA A 80 -25.17 12.60 14.53
CA ALA A 80 -24.17 12.40 13.49
C ALA A 80 -22.77 12.78 14.00
N THR A 81 -21.90 11.79 14.18
CA THR A 81 -20.50 11.97 14.56
C THR A 81 -19.63 12.08 13.30
N THR A 82 -19.70 13.22 12.62
CA THR A 82 -19.06 13.47 11.31
C THR A 82 -17.53 13.38 11.35
N LYS A 83 -16.90 13.63 12.50
CA LYS A 83 -15.46 13.45 12.73
C LYS A 83 -15.11 12.08 13.32
N GLY A 84 -16.11 11.23 13.59
CA GLY A 84 -15.94 9.87 14.10
C GLY A 84 -15.76 9.86 15.62
N GLY A 85 -14.73 9.15 16.08
CA GLY A 85 -14.39 9.07 17.50
C GLY A 85 -14.21 7.63 17.98
N ARG A 86 -14.20 7.46 19.31
CA ARG A 86 -13.80 6.20 19.95
C ARG A 86 -14.69 5.01 19.58
N HIS A 87 -15.96 5.22 19.24
CA HIS A 87 -16.86 4.16 18.78
C HIS A 87 -16.49 3.68 17.37
N VAL A 88 -16.07 4.58 16.48
CA VAL A 88 -15.56 4.21 15.15
C VAL A 88 -14.25 3.45 15.30
N ASP A 89 -13.31 3.99 16.07
CA ASP A 89 -12.01 3.36 16.30
C ASP A 89 -12.18 1.95 16.89
N TYR A 90 -13.05 1.81 17.89
CA TYR A 90 -13.38 0.53 18.51
C TYR A 90 -13.79 -0.54 17.49
N VAL A 91 -14.67 -0.20 16.54
CA VAL A 91 -15.10 -1.15 15.50
C VAL A 91 -14.00 -1.38 14.47
N THR A 92 -13.35 -0.31 13.98
CA THR A 92 -12.30 -0.44 12.96
C THR A 92 -11.11 -1.25 13.45
N ASP A 93 -10.69 -1.08 14.71
CA ASP A 93 -9.54 -1.78 15.27
C ASP A 93 -9.78 -3.29 15.36
N MET A 94 -11.01 -3.71 15.71
CA MET A 94 -11.40 -5.13 15.71
C MET A 94 -11.29 -5.75 14.31
N ILE A 95 -11.77 -5.03 13.28
CA ILE A 95 -11.73 -5.49 11.89
C ILE A 95 -10.28 -5.52 11.39
N ILE A 96 -9.52 -4.45 11.62
CA ILE A 96 -8.12 -4.32 11.17
C ILE A 96 -7.26 -5.42 11.79
N LYS A 97 -7.47 -5.76 13.07
CA LYS A 97 -6.76 -6.86 13.72
C LYS A 97 -6.90 -8.17 12.94
N GLN A 98 -8.13 -8.53 12.56
CA GLN A 98 -8.42 -9.74 11.78
C GLN A 98 -7.80 -9.67 10.38
N LEU A 99 -7.92 -8.51 9.70
CA LEU A 99 -7.36 -8.32 8.37
C LEU A 99 -5.83 -8.41 8.34
N ILE A 100 -5.14 -7.87 9.36
CA ILE A 100 -3.69 -7.94 9.47
C ILE A 100 -3.19 -9.38 9.58
N GLU A 101 -3.90 -10.25 10.31
CA GLU A 101 -3.52 -11.67 10.42
C GLU A 101 -3.56 -12.37 9.07
N VAL A 102 -4.58 -12.08 8.25
CA VAL A 102 -4.68 -12.59 6.87
C VAL A 102 -3.60 -11.98 5.98
N LEU A 103 -3.37 -10.67 6.07
CA LEU A 103 -2.36 -9.97 5.28
C LEU A 103 -0.94 -10.47 5.57
N LYS A 104 -0.60 -10.75 6.83
CA LYS A 104 0.70 -11.34 7.20
C LYS A 104 0.93 -12.69 6.53
N LYS A 105 -0.12 -13.52 6.41
CA LYS A 105 -0.04 -14.83 5.73
C LYS A 105 0.12 -14.69 4.22
N LYS A 106 -0.57 -13.72 3.60
CA LYS A 106 -0.54 -13.47 2.14
C LYS A 106 0.66 -12.63 1.66
N ASN A 107 1.20 -11.74 2.49
CA ASN A 107 2.28 -10.80 2.15
C ASN A 107 3.67 -11.26 2.64
N LYS A 108 4.01 -12.54 2.42
CA LYS A 108 5.30 -13.10 2.86
C LYS A 108 6.45 -12.38 2.15
N GLY A 109 7.37 -11.80 2.94
CA GLY A 109 8.52 -11.07 2.41
C GLY A 109 8.22 -9.71 1.76
N GLY A 110 6.97 -9.24 1.84
CA GLY A 110 6.56 -7.93 1.37
C GLY A 110 6.86 -6.82 2.36
N VAL A 111 6.49 -5.59 1.98
CA VAL A 111 6.61 -4.42 2.87
C VAL A 111 5.76 -4.61 4.13
N ASN A 112 6.24 -4.09 5.26
CA ASN A 112 5.49 -4.15 6.51
C ASN A 112 4.22 -3.29 6.42
N ILE A 113 3.05 -3.92 6.59
CA ILE A 113 1.74 -3.26 6.51
C ILE A 113 1.32 -2.85 7.92
N LYS A 114 1.10 -1.55 8.13
CA LYS A 114 0.69 -0.95 9.41
C LYS A 114 -0.84 -0.83 9.50
N PRO A 115 -1.44 -0.81 10.71
CA PRO A 115 -2.89 -0.70 10.88
C PRO A 115 -3.56 0.45 10.15
N PHE A 116 -2.97 1.66 10.20
CA PHE A 116 -3.53 2.83 9.50
C PHE A 116 -3.56 2.65 7.97
N GLN A 117 -2.63 1.86 7.42
CA GLN A 117 -2.60 1.59 5.98
C GLN A 117 -3.78 0.73 5.59
N VAL A 118 -4.13 -0.28 6.40
CA VAL A 118 -5.34 -1.08 6.20
C VAL A 118 -6.60 -0.21 6.35
N LYS A 119 -6.65 0.62 7.40
CA LYS A 119 -7.76 1.54 7.66
C LYS A 119 -8.08 2.43 6.45
N ASN A 120 -7.07 2.88 5.72
CA ASN A 120 -7.25 3.72 4.54
C ASN A 120 -7.98 3.06 3.36
N HIS A 121 -8.18 1.73 3.37
CA HIS A 121 -8.96 1.03 2.34
C HIS A 121 -10.39 0.72 2.80
N MET A 122 -10.82 1.27 3.93
CA MET A 122 -12.11 0.97 4.55
C MET A 122 -13.05 2.16 4.46
N TRP A 123 -14.30 1.89 4.11
CA TRP A 123 -15.43 2.77 4.33
C TRP A 123 -16.40 2.11 5.30
N ILE A 124 -16.47 2.67 6.51
CA ILE A 124 -17.27 2.10 7.59
C ILE A 124 -18.52 2.92 7.90
N PHE A 125 -19.62 2.24 8.18
CA PHE A 125 -20.87 2.81 8.65
C PHE A 125 -21.15 2.26 10.04
N VAL A 126 -21.41 3.14 11.02
CA VAL A 126 -21.61 2.74 12.42
C VAL A 126 -22.83 3.45 12.98
N ASN A 127 -23.88 2.72 13.31
CA ASN A 127 -24.99 3.24 14.10
C ASN A 127 -24.98 2.55 15.47
N CYS A 128 -24.86 3.31 16.55
CA CYS A 128 -24.80 2.72 17.88
C CYS A 128 -25.53 3.50 18.98
N LEU A 129 -25.88 2.76 20.03
CA LEU A 129 -26.48 3.29 21.25
C LEU A 129 -25.50 3.22 22.42
N ILE A 130 -25.06 4.38 22.89
CA ILE A 130 -24.02 4.54 23.92
C ILE A 130 -24.63 5.12 25.18
N VAL A 131 -24.30 4.54 26.34
CA VAL A 131 -24.70 5.05 27.65
C VAL A 131 -23.86 6.27 28.00
N ASN A 132 -24.51 7.40 28.31
CA ASN A 132 -23.88 8.65 28.73
C ASN A 132 -22.67 9.06 27.86
N PRO A 133 -22.84 9.23 26.53
CA PRO A 133 -21.74 9.55 25.63
C PRO A 133 -21.15 10.93 25.94
N THR A 134 -19.82 11.01 25.90
CA THR A 134 -19.06 12.26 25.97
C THR A 134 -18.54 12.64 24.59
N PHE A 135 -18.45 13.93 24.32
CA PHE A 135 -17.97 14.49 23.06
C PHE A 135 -16.89 15.53 23.33
N ASP A 136 -16.11 15.85 22.31
CA ASP A 136 -15.06 16.88 22.40
C ASP A 136 -15.60 18.31 22.46
N SER A 137 -16.83 18.51 21.98
CA SER A 137 -17.43 19.82 21.76
C SER A 137 -18.96 19.75 21.75
N GLN A 138 -19.60 20.92 21.80
CA GLN A 138 -21.06 21.03 21.77
C GLN A 138 -21.68 20.59 20.44
N THR A 139 -20.94 20.65 19.33
CA THR A 139 -21.41 20.17 18.02
C THR A 139 -21.47 18.64 17.97
N LYS A 140 -20.85 17.95 18.93
CA LYS A 140 -20.90 16.49 19.12
C LYS A 140 -20.44 15.68 17.89
N GLU A 141 -19.52 16.25 17.12
CA GLU A 141 -19.01 15.65 15.89
C GLU A 141 -18.04 14.49 16.14
N ASN A 142 -17.42 14.44 17.32
CA ASN A 142 -16.44 13.44 17.70
C ASN A 142 -16.69 12.92 19.12
N MET A 143 -16.98 11.61 19.24
CA MET A 143 -17.26 10.98 20.53
C MET A 143 -15.97 10.54 21.22
N THR A 144 -15.80 10.93 22.49
CA THR A 144 -14.55 10.78 23.26
C THR A 144 -14.60 9.69 24.33
N LEU A 145 -15.80 9.16 24.63
CA LEU A 145 -15.99 8.19 25.70
C LEU A 145 -15.14 6.93 25.47
N GLN A 146 -14.51 6.40 26.52
CA GLN A 146 -13.71 5.19 26.41
C GLN A 146 -14.59 3.95 26.26
N SER A 147 -14.14 2.97 25.46
CA SER A 147 -14.93 1.78 25.11
C SER A 147 -15.41 0.95 26.29
N LYS A 148 -14.65 0.93 27.40
CA LYS A 148 -15.05 0.28 28.66
C LYS A 148 -16.35 0.83 29.25
N ASN A 149 -16.73 2.07 28.91
CA ASN A 149 -17.88 2.77 29.46
C ASN A 149 -19.06 2.85 28.48
N PHE A 150 -19.01 2.18 27.32
CA PHE A 150 -20.10 2.24 26.32
C PHE A 150 -21.43 1.66 26.82
N GLY A 151 -21.40 0.85 27.89
CA GLY A 151 -22.56 0.15 28.42
C GLY A 151 -23.06 -0.98 27.52
N SER A 152 -22.27 -1.37 26.51
CA SER A 152 -22.49 -2.54 25.65
C SER A 152 -21.20 -2.91 24.92
N LYS A 153 -21.14 -4.11 24.33
CA LYS A 153 -20.03 -4.57 23.49
C LYS A 153 -20.52 -4.79 22.07
N CYS A 154 -19.68 -4.47 21.09
CA CYS A 154 -19.89 -4.85 19.70
C CYS A 154 -19.16 -6.19 19.46
N ILE A 155 -19.89 -7.22 19.08
CA ILE A 155 -19.36 -8.56 18.79
C ILE A 155 -19.61 -8.84 17.31
N LEU A 156 -18.55 -8.80 16.51
CA LEU A 156 -18.65 -9.08 15.07
C LEU A 156 -18.66 -10.58 14.82
N SER A 157 -19.61 -11.07 14.02
CA SER A 157 -19.70 -12.51 13.75
C SER A 157 -18.57 -13.00 12.83
N GLU A 158 -18.28 -14.30 12.91
CA GLU A 158 -17.34 -14.95 11.97
C GLU A 158 -17.80 -14.80 10.51
N LYS A 159 -19.11 -14.75 10.27
CA LYS A 159 -19.69 -14.51 8.93
C LYS A 159 -19.33 -13.11 8.44
N PHE A 160 -19.44 -12.10 9.28
CA PHE A 160 -19.07 -10.72 8.94
C PHE A 160 -17.57 -10.60 8.65
N ILE A 161 -16.72 -11.19 9.50
CA ILE A 161 -15.27 -11.19 9.30
C ILE A 161 -14.88 -11.93 8.02
N SER A 162 -15.48 -13.10 7.77
CA SER A 162 -15.24 -13.89 6.55
C SER A 162 -15.67 -13.15 5.28
N ALA A 163 -16.80 -12.45 5.33
CA ALA A 163 -17.24 -11.60 4.23
C ALA A 163 -16.29 -10.42 4.02
N THR A 164 -15.80 -9.81 5.11
CA THR A 164 -14.85 -8.69 5.11
C THR A 164 -13.52 -9.08 4.46
N ILE A 165 -13.02 -10.28 4.74
CA ILE A 165 -11.81 -10.81 4.09
C ILE A 165 -12.02 -10.97 2.58
N LYS A 166 -13.24 -11.29 2.13
CA LYS A 166 -13.63 -11.49 0.72
C LYS A 166 -14.20 -10.23 0.06
N SER A 167 -14.05 -9.06 0.68
CA SER A 167 -14.63 -7.79 0.21
C SER A 167 -13.78 -7.06 -0.83
N GLY A 168 -12.57 -7.55 -1.12
CA GLY A 168 -11.57 -6.86 -1.94
C GLY A 168 -10.64 -5.95 -1.14
N ILE A 169 -10.91 -5.67 0.15
CA ILE A 169 -10.02 -4.85 1.00
C ILE A 169 -8.63 -5.49 1.11
N VAL A 170 -8.55 -6.81 1.30
CA VAL A 170 -7.28 -7.53 1.40
C VAL A 170 -6.49 -7.41 0.11
N GLU A 171 -7.13 -7.64 -1.03
CA GLU A 171 -6.55 -7.55 -2.36
C GLU A 171 -6.07 -6.13 -2.67
N SER A 172 -6.86 -5.12 -2.32
CA SER A 172 -6.53 -3.70 -2.48
C SER A 172 -5.30 -3.30 -1.66
N VAL A 173 -5.23 -3.71 -0.39
CA VAL A 173 -4.06 -3.47 0.47
C VAL A 173 -2.82 -4.18 -0.04
N LEU A 174 -2.94 -5.42 -0.53
CA LEU A 174 -1.81 -6.17 -1.12
C LEU A 174 -1.32 -5.51 -2.41
N SER A 175 -2.23 -5.02 -3.26
CA SER A 175 -1.90 -4.28 -4.47
C SER A 175 -1.14 -2.99 -4.13
N TRP A 176 -1.66 -2.22 -3.17
CA TRP A 176 -0.99 -1.02 -2.66
C TRP A 176 0.40 -1.33 -2.10
N ALA A 177 0.53 -2.40 -1.31
CA ALA A 177 1.81 -2.81 -0.73
C ALA A 177 2.85 -3.16 -1.80
N LYS A 178 2.44 -3.92 -2.84
CA LYS A 178 3.27 -4.25 -3.99
C LYS A 178 3.69 -3.00 -4.76
N PHE A 179 2.74 -2.11 -5.04
CA PHE A 179 3.00 -0.87 -5.76
C PHE A 179 3.98 0.03 -5.01
N LYS A 180 3.80 0.16 -3.68
CA LYS A 180 4.72 0.90 -2.82
C LYS A 180 6.14 0.33 -2.88
N ALA A 181 6.28 -0.98 -2.71
CA ALA A 181 7.57 -1.66 -2.74
C ALA A 181 8.28 -1.45 -4.09
N GLN A 182 7.54 -1.57 -5.18
CA GLN A 182 8.06 -1.31 -6.53
C GLN A 182 8.46 0.14 -6.75
N ASN A 183 7.71 1.10 -6.22
CA ASN A 183 8.05 2.52 -6.33
C ASN A 183 9.32 2.84 -5.53
N GLU A 184 9.49 2.25 -4.35
CA GLU A 184 10.73 2.38 -3.57
C GLU A 184 11.94 1.83 -4.33
N LEU A 185 11.81 0.66 -4.97
CA LEU A 185 12.86 0.13 -5.88
C LEU A 185 13.10 1.07 -7.05
N SER A 186 12.05 1.62 -7.68
CA SER A 186 12.22 2.49 -8.84
C SER A 186 13.03 3.75 -8.51
N LYS A 187 12.99 4.24 -7.26
CA LYS A 187 13.80 5.39 -6.80
C LYS A 187 15.29 5.06 -6.72
N THR A 188 15.66 3.79 -6.56
CA THR A 188 17.06 3.34 -6.60
C THR A 188 17.51 2.92 -8.00
N SER A 189 16.68 3.09 -9.03
CA SER A 189 17.07 2.86 -10.42
C SER A 189 18.32 3.67 -10.80
N GLY A 190 19.21 3.03 -11.53
CA GLY A 190 20.34 3.68 -12.18
C GLY A 190 19.88 4.64 -13.29
N LYS A 191 20.75 5.58 -13.63
CA LYS A 191 20.59 6.47 -14.79
C LYS A 191 21.87 6.43 -15.59
N LYS A 192 21.77 6.52 -16.92
CA LYS A 192 22.94 6.74 -17.76
C LYS A 192 23.57 8.08 -17.41
N GLN A 193 24.76 8.03 -16.87
CA GLN A 193 25.58 9.19 -16.57
C GLN A 193 27.01 8.88 -17.02
N ALA A 194 27.68 9.85 -17.64
CA ALA A 194 29.04 9.63 -18.13
C ALA A 194 30.02 9.39 -16.97
N LYS A 195 29.85 10.09 -15.84
CA LYS A 195 30.70 9.95 -14.66
C LYS A 195 29.88 9.49 -13.47
N LEU A 196 30.36 8.46 -12.78
CA LEU A 196 29.83 8.02 -11.49
C LEU A 196 30.72 8.52 -10.35
N LYS A 197 30.10 8.83 -9.21
CA LYS A 197 30.80 9.20 -7.97
C LYS A 197 30.31 8.31 -6.83
N GLY A 198 31.18 8.02 -5.87
CA GLY A 198 30.80 7.34 -4.63
C GLY A 198 30.54 5.83 -4.77
N ILE A 199 31.12 5.17 -5.78
CA ILE A 199 31.15 3.70 -5.89
C ILE A 199 32.60 3.26 -5.62
N PRO A 200 32.92 2.81 -4.40
CA PRO A 200 34.27 2.35 -4.09
C PRO A 200 34.68 1.18 -4.97
N LYS A 201 35.96 1.11 -5.33
CA LYS A 201 36.60 0.01 -6.08
C LYS A 201 36.17 -0.16 -7.55
N LEU A 202 35.26 0.65 -8.07
CA LEU A 202 34.98 0.69 -9.51
C LEU A 202 36.18 1.31 -10.25
N GLU A 203 36.79 0.55 -11.17
CA GLU A 203 37.61 1.11 -12.24
C GLU A 203 36.70 1.29 -13.45
N ASP A 204 36.29 2.52 -13.72
CA ASP A 204 35.30 2.81 -14.76
C ASP A 204 35.99 2.99 -16.12
N ALA A 205 35.38 2.48 -17.19
CA ALA A 205 35.89 2.72 -18.54
C ALA A 205 35.70 4.19 -18.93
N ASN A 206 36.66 4.79 -19.64
CA ASN A 206 36.58 6.21 -20.01
C ASN A 206 35.33 6.54 -20.84
N GLU A 207 34.89 5.61 -21.70
CA GLU A 207 33.71 5.75 -22.56
C GLU A 207 32.41 5.21 -21.93
N ALA A 208 32.44 4.75 -20.68
CA ALA A 208 31.26 4.21 -20.01
C ALA A 208 30.19 5.31 -19.82
N GLY A 209 28.96 5.02 -20.25
CA GLY A 209 27.86 5.99 -20.17
C GLY A 209 27.90 7.11 -21.21
N THR A 210 28.82 7.10 -22.19
CA THR A 210 28.83 8.05 -23.31
C THR A 210 28.01 7.53 -24.50
N LYS A 211 28.17 8.14 -25.69
CA LYS A 211 27.65 7.62 -26.95
C LYS A 211 28.24 6.25 -27.31
N ASN A 212 29.44 5.93 -26.81
CA ASN A 212 30.14 4.69 -27.09
C ASN A 212 29.85 3.58 -26.07
N ALA A 213 28.96 3.82 -25.11
CA ALA A 213 28.64 2.89 -24.01
C ALA A 213 28.38 1.44 -24.45
N LEU A 214 27.73 1.23 -25.61
CA LEU A 214 27.42 -0.12 -26.12
C LEU A 214 28.67 -0.92 -26.52
N LYS A 215 29.78 -0.23 -26.82
CA LYS A 215 31.08 -0.88 -27.09
C LYS A 215 31.79 -1.27 -25.79
N CYS A 216 31.44 -0.64 -24.66
CA CYS A 216 32.10 -0.87 -23.39
C CYS A 216 31.70 -2.22 -22.77
N THR A 217 32.66 -2.85 -22.10
CA THR A 217 32.51 -4.09 -21.34
C THR A 217 32.84 -3.84 -19.87
N LEU A 218 31.91 -4.18 -18.98
CA LEU A 218 32.17 -4.24 -17.54
C LEU A 218 32.62 -5.65 -17.16
N ILE A 219 33.80 -5.77 -16.57
CA ILE A 219 34.34 -7.02 -16.05
C ILE A 219 34.00 -7.12 -14.57
N LEU A 220 33.23 -8.14 -14.20
CA LEU A 220 32.90 -8.48 -12.82
C LEU A 220 33.86 -9.55 -12.34
N THR A 221 34.62 -9.27 -11.26
CA THR A 221 35.65 -10.18 -10.76
C THR A 221 35.27 -10.79 -9.41
N GLU A 222 35.70 -12.02 -9.14
CA GLU A 222 35.59 -12.62 -7.81
C GLU A 222 36.66 -12.05 -6.86
N GLY A 223 36.30 -11.02 -6.09
CA GLY A 223 37.19 -10.38 -5.12
C GLY A 223 38.24 -9.44 -5.71
N ASP A 224 39.02 -8.84 -4.80
CA ASP A 224 40.03 -7.81 -5.14
C ASP A 224 41.30 -8.39 -5.78
N SER A 225 41.60 -9.66 -5.54
CA SER A 225 42.75 -10.35 -6.15
C SER A 225 42.57 -10.47 -7.67
N ALA A 226 41.42 -11.00 -8.11
CA ALA A 226 41.07 -11.10 -9.52
C ALA A 226 40.91 -9.71 -10.17
N LYS A 227 40.43 -8.70 -9.42
CA LYS A 227 40.42 -7.30 -9.90
C LYS A 227 41.82 -6.83 -10.29
N SER A 228 42.82 -7.08 -9.45
CA SER A 228 44.18 -6.60 -9.68
C SER A 228 44.77 -7.17 -10.97
N LEU A 229 44.47 -8.44 -11.26
CA LEU A 229 44.83 -9.10 -12.52
C LEU A 229 44.09 -8.50 -13.73
N ALA A 230 42.79 -8.24 -13.62
CA ALA A 230 42.04 -7.59 -14.70
C ALA A 230 42.59 -6.18 -14.99
N VAL A 231 42.88 -5.40 -13.95
CA VAL A 231 43.38 -4.03 -14.07
C VAL A 231 44.77 -3.96 -14.71
N SER A 232 45.66 -4.91 -14.43
CA SER A 232 46.96 -4.96 -15.10
C SER A 232 46.82 -5.24 -16.60
N GLY A 233 45.90 -6.14 -16.98
CA GLY A 233 45.55 -6.38 -18.39
C GLY A 233 44.99 -5.15 -19.11
N LEU A 234 44.24 -4.29 -18.41
CA LEU A 234 43.77 -3.01 -18.97
C LEU A 234 44.91 -2.05 -19.31
N GLY A 235 46.08 -2.18 -18.69
CA GLY A 235 47.26 -1.39 -19.04
C GLY A 235 47.75 -1.65 -20.47
N VAL A 236 47.47 -2.83 -21.02
CA VAL A 236 47.87 -3.24 -22.37
C VAL A 236 46.77 -2.97 -23.39
N ILE A 237 45.51 -3.29 -23.05
CA ILE A 237 44.36 -3.22 -23.96
C ILE A 237 43.75 -1.81 -24.00
N GLY A 238 44.00 -0.98 -22.98
CA GLY A 238 43.46 0.35 -22.82
C GLY A 238 42.22 0.41 -21.92
N ARG A 239 41.97 1.59 -21.34
CA ARG A 239 40.89 1.86 -20.37
C ARG A 239 39.63 2.46 -20.99
N ASP A 240 39.61 2.65 -22.30
CA ASP A 240 38.50 3.36 -22.95
C ASP A 240 37.20 2.55 -22.92
N TYR A 241 37.29 1.26 -23.25
CA TYR A 241 36.13 0.38 -23.41
C TYR A 241 35.99 -0.69 -22.34
N TYR A 242 36.87 -0.73 -21.34
CA TYR A 242 36.86 -1.78 -20.32
C TYR A 242 36.87 -1.21 -18.91
N GLY A 243 35.88 -1.58 -18.12
CA GLY A 243 35.80 -1.26 -16.69
C GLY A 243 35.86 -2.54 -15.85
N VAL A 244 36.25 -2.43 -14.58
CA VAL A 244 36.38 -3.56 -13.66
C VAL A 244 35.68 -3.24 -12.33
N PHE A 245 34.87 -4.18 -11.84
CA PHE A 245 34.24 -4.08 -10.53
C PHE A 245 34.32 -5.42 -9.77
N PRO A 246 34.94 -5.46 -8.58
CA PRO A 246 35.03 -6.68 -7.78
C PRO A 246 33.73 -6.95 -7.02
N LEU A 247 33.23 -8.18 -7.10
CA LEU A 247 32.13 -8.67 -6.27
C LEU A 247 32.67 -9.20 -4.95
N ARG A 248 31.94 -8.96 -3.86
CA ARG A 248 32.28 -9.45 -2.52
C ARG A 248 31.45 -10.68 -2.15
N GLY A 249 32.13 -11.80 -1.96
CA GLY A 249 31.51 -13.04 -1.51
C GLY A 249 30.38 -13.49 -2.42
N LYS A 250 29.45 -14.28 -1.86
CA LYS A 250 28.31 -14.80 -2.60
C LYS A 250 27.24 -13.72 -2.78
N LEU A 251 26.85 -13.47 -4.04
CA LEU A 251 25.76 -12.55 -4.36
C LEU A 251 24.44 -13.01 -3.72
N LEU A 252 23.62 -12.03 -3.33
CA LEU A 252 22.29 -12.26 -2.79
C LEU A 252 21.39 -12.91 -3.85
N ASN A 253 20.72 -14.01 -3.50
CA ASN A 253 19.71 -14.62 -4.35
C ASN A 253 18.45 -13.73 -4.40
N VAL A 254 18.35 -12.89 -5.43
CA VAL A 254 17.25 -11.92 -5.60
C VAL A 254 15.88 -12.57 -5.83
N ARG A 255 15.80 -13.85 -6.19
CA ARG A 255 14.52 -14.55 -6.40
C ARG A 255 13.79 -14.83 -5.09
N GLU A 256 14.54 -15.03 -4.02
CA GLU A 256 14.04 -15.36 -2.68
C GLU A 256 14.14 -14.18 -1.71
N ALA A 257 14.91 -13.15 -2.09
CA ALA A 257 15.10 -11.97 -1.29
C ALA A 257 13.84 -11.09 -1.22
N THR A 258 13.61 -10.55 -0.04
CA THR A 258 12.61 -9.50 0.16
C THR A 258 13.04 -8.20 -0.52
N HIS A 259 12.09 -7.32 -0.82
CA HIS A 259 12.37 -6.00 -1.41
C HIS A 259 13.33 -5.19 -0.53
N LYS A 260 13.18 -5.31 0.79
CA LYS A 260 14.05 -4.65 1.77
C LYS A 260 15.50 -5.15 1.64
N GLN A 261 15.70 -6.47 1.59
CA GLN A 261 17.05 -7.04 1.42
C GLN A 261 17.71 -6.59 0.12
N ILE A 262 16.95 -6.49 -0.98
CA ILE A 262 17.46 -6.00 -2.27
C ILE A 262 17.86 -4.52 -2.15
N LEU A 263 17.00 -3.69 -1.55
CA LEU A 263 17.27 -2.26 -1.34
C LEU A 263 18.46 -1.98 -0.43
N GLU A 264 18.68 -2.81 0.58
CA GLU A 264 19.78 -2.65 1.54
C GLU A 264 21.09 -3.28 1.02
N ASN A 265 21.05 -4.11 -0.03
CA ASN A 265 22.24 -4.74 -0.58
C ASN A 265 23.09 -3.75 -1.40
N ALA A 266 24.22 -3.34 -0.83
CA ALA A 266 25.12 -2.38 -1.46
C ALA A 266 25.70 -2.87 -2.80
N GLU A 267 26.01 -4.17 -2.92
CA GLU A 267 26.59 -4.75 -4.15
C GLU A 267 25.60 -4.66 -5.33
N ILE A 268 24.35 -5.06 -5.12
CA ILE A 268 23.28 -4.94 -6.12
C ILE A 268 23.06 -3.47 -6.49
N ASN A 269 22.96 -2.58 -5.50
CA ASN A 269 22.78 -1.15 -5.75
C ASN A 269 23.96 -0.53 -6.53
N ASN A 270 25.19 -0.96 -6.26
CA ASN A 270 26.36 -0.54 -7.01
C ASN A 270 26.27 -1.01 -8.45
N LEU A 271 25.95 -2.29 -8.71
CA LEU A 271 25.78 -2.81 -10.07
C LEU A 271 24.69 -2.06 -10.85
N ILE A 272 23.56 -1.79 -10.21
CA ILE A 272 22.46 -1.01 -10.80
C ILE A 272 22.95 0.37 -11.25
N LYS A 273 23.75 1.05 -10.42
CA LYS A 273 24.34 2.37 -10.77
C LYS A 273 25.42 2.26 -11.83
N ILE A 274 26.35 1.30 -11.72
CA ILE A 274 27.47 1.09 -12.64
C ILE A 274 26.97 0.86 -14.06
N LEU A 275 25.94 0.01 -14.20
CA LEU A 275 25.37 -0.36 -15.48
C LEU A 275 24.29 0.61 -15.97
N GLY A 276 23.76 1.47 -15.08
CA GLY A 276 22.61 2.32 -15.41
C GLY A 276 21.31 1.54 -15.57
N LEU A 277 21.16 0.43 -14.85
CA LEU A 277 19.98 -0.42 -14.90
C LEU A 277 18.76 0.27 -14.29
N GLN A 278 17.61 0.13 -14.93
CA GLN A 278 16.36 0.72 -14.50
C GLN A 278 15.38 -0.38 -14.13
N TYR A 279 14.75 -0.26 -12.97
CA TYR A 279 13.66 -1.15 -12.61
C TYR A 279 12.50 -0.95 -13.60
N LYS A 280 11.76 -2.04 -13.88
CA LYS A 280 10.62 -2.09 -14.82
C LYS A 280 10.97 -1.81 -16.29
N LYS A 281 12.23 -1.59 -16.65
CA LYS A 281 12.66 -1.51 -18.05
C LYS A 281 13.06 -2.88 -18.56
N LYS A 282 12.54 -3.26 -19.73
CA LYS A 282 13.03 -4.42 -20.49
C LYS A 282 14.12 -3.94 -21.45
N TYR A 283 15.21 -4.70 -21.56
CA TYR A 283 16.36 -4.37 -22.40
C TYR A 283 16.42 -5.35 -23.58
N ASN A 284 15.41 -5.30 -24.44
CA ASN A 284 15.23 -6.27 -25.51
C ASN A 284 15.65 -5.73 -26.89
N SER A 285 15.82 -4.42 -27.01
CA SER A 285 16.25 -3.75 -28.25
C SER A 285 17.53 -2.95 -28.01
N GLU A 286 18.28 -2.66 -29.09
CA GLU A 286 19.43 -1.75 -28.99
C GLU A 286 19.04 -0.37 -28.46
N ASP A 287 17.85 0.12 -28.84
CA ASP A 287 17.33 1.40 -28.35
C ASP A 287 17.09 1.39 -26.84
N ASP A 288 16.61 0.28 -26.28
CA ASP A 288 16.50 0.13 -24.83
C ASP A 288 17.88 0.11 -24.16
N MET A 289 18.84 -0.60 -24.76
CA MET A 289 20.21 -0.71 -24.27
C MET A 289 21.00 0.61 -24.33
N LYS A 290 20.59 1.57 -25.18
CA LYS A 290 21.24 2.91 -25.22
C LYS A 290 21.19 3.65 -23.89
N THR A 291 20.29 3.30 -22.97
CA THR A 291 20.24 3.87 -21.61
C THR A 291 21.19 3.21 -20.62
N LEU A 292 21.92 2.17 -21.02
CA LEU A 292 22.94 1.53 -20.20
C LEU A 292 24.28 2.28 -20.30
N ARG A 293 25.14 2.06 -19.30
CA ARG A 293 26.51 2.57 -19.30
C ARG A 293 27.51 1.63 -19.97
N TYR A 294 27.18 0.35 -20.04
CA TYR A 294 27.97 -0.71 -20.67
C TYR A 294 27.06 -1.55 -21.56
N GLY A 295 27.53 -1.92 -22.74
CA GLY A 295 26.82 -2.83 -23.64
C GLY A 295 27.05 -4.30 -23.33
N LYS A 296 28.17 -4.61 -22.66
CA LYS A 296 28.57 -5.98 -22.34
C LYS A 296 28.93 -6.10 -20.87
N VAL A 297 28.63 -7.27 -20.30
CA VAL A 297 29.08 -7.65 -18.96
C VAL A 297 29.83 -8.97 -19.10
N MET A 298 31.06 -9.01 -18.62
CA MET A 298 31.90 -10.19 -18.57
C MET A 298 32.02 -10.62 -17.11
N ILE A 299 31.83 -11.91 -16.85
CA ILE A 299 32.01 -12.50 -15.53
C ILE A 299 33.34 -13.25 -15.53
N MET A 300 34.21 -12.89 -14.60
CA MET A 300 35.54 -13.47 -14.42
C MET A 300 35.65 -14.02 -12.99
N THR A 301 35.42 -15.32 -12.87
CA THR A 301 35.47 -16.10 -11.63
C THR A 301 36.66 -17.04 -11.67
#